data_AF-A0A8E7B4W0-F1
#
_entry.id   AF-A0A8E7B4W0-F1
#
_cell.length_a   1.000
_cell.length_b   1.000
_cell.length_c   1.000
_cell.angle_alpha   90.00
_cell.angle_beta   90.00
_cell.angle_gamma   90.00
#
_symmetry.space_group_name_H-M   'P 1'
#
loop_
_entity.id
_entity.type
_entity.pdbx_description
1 polymer ?
#
loop_
_entity_poly.entity_id
_entity_poly.type
_entity_poly.pdbx_seq_one_letter_code
_entity_poly.pdbx_strand_id
1 'polypeptide(L)'
;MMQTSVLELINKIEQESGQLTNPERALLITDGSVTRLLEAFGNAPVGVRTIQQNIIQASEKIAEILEVKPGEDVNFREVDLYNKNDNRVLIHAISYAPLKHLPAGAITRLMKEDEPIGMIMRDEKMESRREILSIQKISLPSDDLKRNQMAKFNLSRSYRIIHNSRPIFFIEEQIPFPLFTEDTVVRVITPSRLHIGLLDMNGSGGRVDGGSGITLEDPGFIFEISEADTFSLTSQEPEVAYQVQPILEKLNMNGLSIPPVHIHIQQSIPFHFGLGSGTQAALGIAAGIGAMIGANFSTDALIALSGRGGTSGIGTRAFFMGGLLVDAGHRFGPGRKKDSFAPSASSSGAGAAPLVGRYNIPKDWNFVLAIPDGLAEIHGQLEYDMFQRYCPVPQHEVQALSHILLMKLIPSVIEEDLEQFGEAINDFQNYGFKKCEISLQSPVITDIIDAMRDAGAAGVGMSSFGPVVYGVCDSNTSAIISSAQRIMNQWKGGKTICTKGRNRGADIMKT
;
A
#
# COMPACT_ATOMS: atom_id res chain seq x y z
N MET A 1 27.29 -3.23 -38.18
CA MET A 1 26.60 -2.15 -37.43
C MET A 1 25.22 -2.67 -37.05
N MET A 2 24.90 -2.79 -35.76
CA MET A 2 23.55 -3.18 -35.35
C MET A 2 22.55 -2.14 -35.85
N GLN A 3 21.59 -2.58 -36.66
CA GLN A 3 20.53 -1.73 -37.24
C GLN A 3 19.32 -1.60 -36.31
N THR A 4 19.46 -2.03 -35.06
CA THR A 4 18.39 -2.08 -34.04
C THR A 4 18.87 -1.28 -32.84
N SER A 5 18.04 -0.36 -32.35
CA SER A 5 18.39 0.46 -31.19
C SER A 5 18.51 -0.41 -29.94
N VAL A 6 19.38 -0.04 -29.00
CA VAL A 6 19.52 -0.73 -27.71
C VAL A 6 18.18 -0.78 -26.95
N LEU A 7 17.35 0.25 -27.14
CA LEU A 7 16.02 0.32 -26.55
C LEU A 7 15.06 -0.75 -27.12
N GLU A 8 15.11 -1.02 -28.42
CA GLU A 8 14.33 -2.11 -29.04
C GLU A 8 14.75 -3.49 -28.54
N LEU A 9 16.06 -3.70 -28.30
CA LEU A 9 16.56 -4.95 -27.72
C LEU A 9 16.06 -5.14 -26.28
N ILE A 10 16.07 -4.08 -25.46
CA ILE A 10 15.51 -4.11 -24.11
C ILE A 10 14.01 -4.40 -24.16
N ASN A 11 13.25 -3.69 -25.01
CA ASN A 11 11.81 -3.89 -25.13
C ASN A 11 11.46 -5.33 -25.55
N LYS A 12 12.26 -5.94 -26.44
CA LYS A 12 12.08 -7.33 -26.85
C LYS A 12 12.29 -8.30 -25.68
N ILE A 13 13.33 -8.06 -24.87
CA ILE A 13 13.57 -8.84 -23.65
C ILE A 13 12.38 -8.67 -22.70
N GLU A 14 11.95 -7.42 -22.43
CA GLU A 14 10.83 -7.14 -21.53
C GLU A 14 9.51 -7.80 -21.95
N GLN A 15 9.27 -7.94 -23.26
CA GLN A 15 8.13 -8.70 -23.79
C GLN A 15 8.22 -10.21 -23.49
N GLU A 16 9.42 -10.77 -23.44
CA GLU A 16 9.66 -12.21 -23.22
C GLU A 16 9.90 -12.58 -21.75
N SER A 17 10.22 -11.61 -20.88
CA SER A 17 10.64 -11.88 -19.50
C SER A 17 9.93 -11.08 -18.41
N GLY A 18 9.09 -10.12 -18.76
CA GLY A 18 8.59 -9.11 -17.83
C GLY A 18 9.54 -7.91 -17.74
N GLN A 19 9.06 -6.84 -17.12
CA GLN A 19 9.73 -5.55 -17.07
C GLN A 19 11.05 -5.64 -16.28
N LEU A 20 12.13 -5.09 -16.84
CA LEU A 20 13.42 -4.98 -16.16
C LEU A 20 13.39 -3.80 -15.18
N THR A 21 14.05 -3.92 -14.04
CA THR A 21 14.23 -2.80 -13.11
C THR A 21 15.14 -1.72 -13.71
N ASN A 22 15.07 -0.49 -13.18
CA ASN A 22 15.95 0.59 -13.63
C ASN A 22 17.46 0.24 -13.46
N PRO A 23 17.89 -0.36 -12.34
CA PRO A 23 19.25 -0.88 -12.20
C PRO A 23 19.66 -1.89 -13.28
N GLU A 24 18.79 -2.84 -13.62
CA GLU A 24 19.09 -3.87 -14.63
C GLU A 24 19.19 -3.25 -16.03
N ARG A 25 18.27 -2.34 -16.39
CA ARG A 25 18.35 -1.57 -17.64
C ARG A 25 19.67 -0.80 -17.72
N ALA A 26 20.10 -0.17 -16.63
CA ALA A 26 21.38 0.54 -16.58
C ALA A 26 22.59 -0.39 -16.78
N LEU A 27 22.61 -1.58 -16.16
CA LEU A 27 23.68 -2.57 -16.33
C LEU A 27 23.80 -3.06 -17.79
N LEU A 28 22.69 -3.22 -18.49
CA LEU A 28 22.70 -3.69 -19.88
C LEU A 28 23.27 -2.68 -20.88
N ILE A 29 23.22 -1.38 -20.56
CA ILE A 29 23.58 -0.32 -21.52
C ILE A 29 24.81 0.47 -21.10
N THR A 30 25.27 0.32 -19.86
CA THR A 30 26.33 1.16 -19.28
C THR A 30 27.60 1.16 -20.12
N ASP A 31 28.17 2.35 -20.34
CA ASP A 31 29.54 2.53 -20.83
C ASP A 31 30.54 2.69 -19.66
N GLY A 32 30.07 2.60 -18.42
CA GLY A 32 30.85 2.75 -17.19
C GLY A 32 31.34 1.44 -16.58
N SER A 33 31.89 1.53 -15.36
CA SER A 33 32.29 0.34 -14.60
C SER A 33 31.04 -0.39 -14.08
N VAL A 34 30.84 -1.61 -14.56
CA VAL A 34 29.79 -2.53 -14.06
C VAL A 34 29.93 -2.75 -12.56
N THR A 35 31.16 -2.98 -12.06
CA THR A 35 31.45 -3.12 -10.63
C THR A 35 30.90 -1.96 -9.79
N ARG A 36 31.10 -0.71 -10.22
CA ARG A 36 30.58 0.46 -9.48
C ARG A 36 29.05 0.54 -9.49
N LEU A 37 28.41 0.15 -10.59
CA LEU A 37 26.95 0.11 -10.64
C LEU A 37 26.40 -0.99 -9.75
N LEU A 38 27.04 -2.16 -9.71
CA LEU A 38 26.71 -3.22 -8.77
C LEU A 38 26.88 -2.76 -7.31
N GLU A 39 27.95 -2.03 -6.99
CA GLU A 39 28.16 -1.46 -5.65
C GLU A 39 27.09 -0.43 -5.30
N ALA A 40 26.75 0.45 -6.24
CA ALA A 40 25.77 1.52 -6.05
C ALA A 40 24.34 0.98 -5.86
N PHE A 41 23.92 0.03 -6.70
CA PHE A 41 22.56 -0.53 -6.64
C PHE A 41 22.42 -1.63 -5.60
N GLY A 42 23.48 -2.42 -5.34
CA GLY A 42 23.48 -3.48 -4.34
C GLY A 42 23.82 -3.01 -2.92
N ASN A 43 24.19 -1.73 -2.76
CA ASN A 43 24.64 -1.13 -1.50
C ASN A 43 25.66 -1.99 -0.74
N ALA A 44 26.58 -2.61 -1.46
CA ALA A 44 27.57 -3.55 -0.92
C ALA A 44 28.84 -3.56 -1.77
N PRO A 45 30.02 -3.75 -1.15
CA PRO A 45 31.27 -3.82 -1.89
C PRO A 45 31.34 -5.08 -2.76
N VAL A 46 31.85 -4.93 -3.99
CA VAL A 46 31.91 -6.03 -4.97
C VAL A 46 33.34 -6.57 -5.07
N GLY A 47 33.47 -7.90 -5.02
CA GLY A 47 34.70 -8.64 -5.25
C GLY A 47 34.75 -9.25 -6.64
N VAL A 48 35.96 -9.59 -7.07
CA VAL A 48 36.21 -10.40 -8.27
C VAL A 48 36.86 -11.68 -7.79
N ARG A 49 36.37 -12.82 -8.28
CA ARG A 49 36.96 -14.12 -8.04
C ARG A 49 37.32 -14.73 -9.40
N THR A 50 38.61 -14.93 -9.65
CA THR A 50 39.02 -15.62 -10.88
C THR A 50 38.74 -17.11 -10.80
N ILE A 51 38.03 -17.62 -11.81
CA ILE A 51 37.77 -19.04 -11.99
C ILE A 51 38.92 -19.66 -12.79
N GLN A 52 39.30 -19.01 -13.90
CA GLN A 52 40.44 -19.40 -14.70
C GLN A 52 41.00 -18.23 -15.50
N GLN A 53 42.32 -18.24 -15.71
CA GLN A 53 43.00 -17.25 -16.54
C GLN A 53 44.21 -17.89 -17.21
N ASN A 54 44.27 -17.83 -18.55
CA ASN A 54 45.33 -18.42 -19.35
C ASN A 54 45.59 -17.60 -20.62
N ILE A 55 46.81 -17.68 -21.16
CA ILE A 55 47.08 -17.21 -22.52
C ILE A 55 46.65 -18.31 -23.49
N ILE A 56 45.79 -17.95 -24.44
CA ILE A 56 45.29 -18.87 -25.47
C ILE A 56 45.49 -18.26 -26.86
N GLN A 57 45.39 -19.10 -27.89
CA GLN A 57 45.41 -18.66 -29.29
C GLN A 57 44.03 -18.15 -29.71
N ALA A 58 43.98 -16.95 -30.31
CA ALA A 58 42.73 -16.37 -30.79
C ALA A 58 42.11 -17.22 -31.91
N SER A 59 40.87 -17.68 -31.72
CA SER A 59 40.06 -18.30 -32.77
C SER A 59 39.69 -17.28 -33.86
N GLU A 60 39.21 -17.73 -35.02
CA GLU A 60 38.80 -16.82 -36.11
C GLU A 60 37.80 -15.76 -35.64
N LYS A 61 36.78 -16.17 -34.88
CA LYS A 61 35.75 -15.26 -34.33
C LYS A 61 36.34 -14.24 -33.35
N ILE A 62 37.20 -14.67 -32.43
CA ILE A 62 37.81 -13.78 -31.44
C ILE A 62 38.79 -12.81 -32.11
N ALA A 63 39.56 -13.31 -33.09
CA ALA A 63 40.50 -12.52 -33.87
C ALA A 63 39.79 -11.42 -34.68
N GLU A 64 38.65 -11.74 -35.30
CA GLU A 64 37.81 -10.77 -36.00
C GLU A 64 37.29 -9.67 -35.05
N ILE A 65 36.73 -10.05 -33.90
CA ILE A 65 36.16 -9.08 -32.93
C ILE A 65 37.24 -8.15 -32.35
N LEU A 66 38.42 -8.70 -32.06
CA LEU A 66 39.56 -7.99 -31.47
C LEU A 66 40.47 -7.30 -32.50
N GLU A 67 40.22 -7.47 -33.80
CA GLU A 67 41.03 -6.95 -34.90
C GLU A 67 42.52 -7.38 -34.81
N VAL A 68 42.74 -8.66 -34.49
CA VAL A 68 44.07 -9.32 -34.48
C VAL A 68 44.11 -10.46 -35.50
N LYS A 69 45.29 -11.05 -35.75
CA LYS A 69 45.37 -12.23 -36.63
C LYS A 69 44.90 -13.49 -35.90
N PRO A 70 44.23 -14.44 -36.59
CA PRO A 70 43.98 -15.76 -36.04
C PRO A 70 45.27 -16.43 -35.58
N GLY A 71 45.25 -17.05 -34.39
CA GLY A 71 46.44 -17.64 -33.79
C GLY A 71 47.41 -16.63 -33.17
N GLU A 72 46.96 -15.42 -32.81
CA GLU A 72 47.71 -14.54 -31.91
C GLU A 72 47.36 -14.79 -30.44
N ASP A 73 48.34 -14.59 -29.55
CA ASP A 73 48.17 -14.72 -28.11
C ASP A 73 47.18 -13.69 -27.55
N VAL A 74 46.16 -14.18 -26.87
CA VAL A 74 45.19 -13.38 -26.11
C VAL A 74 45.09 -13.90 -24.68
N ASN A 75 44.98 -13.00 -23.71
CA ASN A 75 44.67 -13.36 -22.34
C ASN A 75 43.18 -13.66 -22.24
N PHE A 76 42.84 -14.92 -21.96
CA PHE A 76 41.51 -15.36 -21.61
C PHE A 76 41.35 -15.35 -20.10
N ARG A 77 40.25 -14.78 -19.61
CA ARG A 77 39.95 -14.70 -18.18
C ARG A 77 38.46 -14.87 -17.94
N GLU A 78 38.12 -15.81 -17.06
CA GLU A 78 36.77 -16.10 -16.57
C GLU A 78 36.69 -15.79 -15.08
N VAL A 79 35.69 -14.99 -14.68
CA VAL A 79 35.54 -14.46 -13.32
C VAL A 79 34.08 -14.48 -12.88
N ASP A 80 33.90 -14.58 -11.57
CA ASP A 80 32.66 -14.21 -10.90
C ASP A 80 32.83 -12.85 -10.20
N LEU A 81 31.95 -11.90 -10.49
CA LEU A 81 31.73 -10.74 -9.64
C LEU A 81 30.78 -11.15 -8.52
N TYR A 82 31.15 -10.90 -7.26
CA TYR A 82 30.36 -11.34 -6.10
C TYR A 82 30.22 -10.24 -5.06
N ASN A 83 29.12 -10.25 -4.31
CA ASN A 83 28.93 -9.37 -3.17
C ASN A 83 29.83 -9.84 -2.01
N LYS A 84 30.72 -8.97 -1.52
CA LYS A 84 31.68 -9.35 -0.45
C LYS A 84 31.02 -9.58 0.90
N ASN A 85 29.80 -9.06 1.13
CA ASN A 85 29.12 -9.18 2.42
C ASN A 85 28.51 -10.58 2.61
N ASP A 86 27.96 -11.17 1.54
CA ASP A 86 27.20 -12.43 1.60
C ASP A 86 27.77 -13.54 0.69
N ASN A 87 28.85 -13.26 -0.05
CA ASN A 87 29.47 -14.14 -1.05
C ASN A 87 28.58 -14.54 -2.24
N ARG A 88 27.44 -13.87 -2.45
CA ARG A 88 26.53 -14.15 -3.58
C ARG A 88 27.16 -13.73 -4.91
N VAL A 89 27.14 -14.61 -5.91
CA VAL A 89 27.57 -14.28 -7.28
C VAL A 89 26.55 -13.35 -7.92
N LEU A 90 27.02 -12.20 -8.41
CA LEU A 90 26.23 -11.14 -9.03
C LEU A 90 26.30 -11.20 -10.55
N ILE A 91 27.48 -11.41 -11.13
CA ILE A 91 27.68 -11.49 -12.58
C ILE A 91 28.77 -12.53 -12.84
N HIS A 92 28.54 -13.39 -13.82
CA HIS A 92 29.58 -14.24 -14.38
C HIS A 92 30.13 -13.60 -15.66
N ALA A 93 31.44 -13.48 -15.82
CA ALA A 93 32.03 -12.78 -16.96
C ALA A 93 33.23 -13.52 -17.56
N ILE A 94 33.28 -13.52 -18.89
CA ILE A 94 34.40 -14.01 -19.70
C ILE A 94 34.98 -12.82 -20.46
N SER A 95 36.30 -12.74 -20.52
CA SER A 95 37.01 -11.68 -21.24
C SER A 95 38.21 -12.21 -22.03
N TYR A 96 38.46 -11.58 -23.17
CA TYR A 96 39.60 -11.82 -24.05
C TYR A 96 40.33 -10.50 -24.27
N ALA A 97 41.65 -10.49 -24.06
CA ALA A 97 42.47 -9.29 -24.20
C ALA A 97 43.72 -9.55 -25.05
N PRO A 98 43.89 -8.89 -26.20
CA PRO A 98 45.10 -9.00 -26.99
C PRO A 98 46.22 -8.23 -26.29
N LEU A 99 47.22 -8.96 -25.77
CA LEU A 99 48.29 -8.37 -24.95
C LEU A 99 49.04 -7.26 -25.69
N LYS A 100 49.18 -7.36 -27.02
CA LYS A 100 49.84 -6.35 -27.86
C LYS A 100 49.13 -5.00 -27.90
N HIS A 101 47.83 -4.94 -27.59
CA HIS A 101 47.06 -3.70 -27.61
C HIS A 101 46.97 -3.04 -26.24
N LEU A 102 47.47 -3.69 -25.18
CA LEU A 102 47.41 -3.17 -23.81
C LEU A 102 48.70 -2.44 -23.43
N PRO A 103 48.62 -1.35 -22.64
CA PRO A 103 49.77 -0.75 -21.99
C PRO A 103 50.49 -1.75 -21.07
N ALA A 104 51.81 -1.59 -20.89
CA ALA A 104 52.60 -2.52 -20.08
C ALA A 104 52.10 -2.62 -18.63
N GLY A 105 51.72 -1.49 -18.00
CA GLY A 105 51.15 -1.46 -16.66
C GLY A 105 49.82 -2.21 -16.56
N ALA A 106 48.96 -2.07 -17.57
CA ALA A 106 47.70 -2.82 -17.66
C ALA A 106 47.93 -4.33 -17.79
N ILE A 107 48.93 -4.76 -18.56
CA ILE A 107 49.30 -6.19 -18.67
C ILE A 107 49.72 -6.73 -17.30
N THR A 108 50.67 -6.06 -16.62
CA THR A 108 51.16 -6.51 -15.30
C THR A 108 50.04 -6.68 -14.29
N ARG A 109 49.06 -5.78 -14.32
CA ARG A 109 47.90 -5.81 -13.43
C ARG A 109 46.85 -6.81 -13.83
N LEU A 110 46.60 -6.99 -15.12
CA LEU A 110 45.69 -8.01 -15.62
C LEU A 110 46.15 -9.41 -15.23
N MET A 111 47.46 -9.64 -15.12
CA MET A 111 48.03 -10.90 -14.64
C MET A 111 47.93 -11.09 -13.12
N LYS A 112 47.42 -10.11 -12.36
CA LYS A 112 47.03 -10.31 -10.96
C LYS A 112 45.62 -10.88 -10.92
N GLU A 113 45.47 -12.03 -10.28
CA GLU A 113 44.27 -12.86 -10.41
C GLU A 113 42.97 -12.16 -9.95
N ASP A 114 42.97 -11.24 -8.98
CA ASP A 114 41.71 -10.72 -8.41
C ASP A 114 41.43 -9.22 -8.67
N GLU A 115 42.01 -8.63 -9.72
CA GLU A 115 41.80 -7.21 -10.01
C GLU A 115 40.72 -6.97 -11.11
N PRO A 116 39.68 -6.13 -10.89
CA PRO A 116 38.68 -5.84 -11.91
C PRO A 116 39.23 -5.03 -13.09
N ILE A 117 38.87 -5.41 -14.33
CA ILE A 117 39.33 -4.73 -15.56
C ILE A 117 39.04 -3.21 -15.53
N GLY A 118 37.85 -2.82 -15.04
CA GLY A 118 37.47 -1.40 -14.95
C GLY A 118 38.32 -0.58 -13.96
N MET A 119 38.93 -1.22 -12.96
CA MET A 119 39.87 -0.59 -12.04
C MET A 119 41.25 -0.43 -12.70
N ILE A 120 41.74 -1.48 -13.37
CA ILE A 120 43.01 -1.45 -14.12
C ILE A 120 42.99 -0.29 -15.12
N MET A 121 41.94 -0.20 -15.93
CA MET A 121 41.82 0.85 -16.95
C MET A 121 41.81 2.26 -16.36
N ARG A 122 41.13 2.46 -15.22
CA ARG A 122 41.04 3.77 -14.57
C ARG A 122 42.40 4.24 -14.07
N ASP A 123 43.09 3.36 -13.36
CA ASP A 123 44.35 3.70 -12.71
C ASP A 123 45.48 3.88 -13.74
N GLU A 124 45.43 3.14 -14.84
CA GLU A 124 46.27 3.36 -16.03
C GLU A 124 45.79 4.53 -16.90
N LYS A 125 44.74 5.26 -16.47
CA LYS A 125 44.16 6.45 -17.12
C LYS A 125 43.79 6.21 -18.58
N MET A 126 43.25 5.04 -18.88
CA MET A 126 42.84 4.65 -20.23
C MET A 126 41.49 5.26 -20.57
N GLU A 127 41.47 6.19 -21.52
CA GLU A 127 40.23 6.70 -22.11
C GLU A 127 39.64 5.68 -23.08
N SER A 128 38.44 5.18 -22.80
CA SER A 128 37.84 4.08 -23.55
C SER A 128 36.35 4.27 -23.76
N ARG A 129 35.82 3.59 -24.76
CA ARG A 129 34.37 3.43 -24.98
C ARG A 129 34.02 1.96 -25.20
N ARG A 130 32.81 1.57 -24.83
CA ARG A 130 32.25 0.25 -25.08
C ARG A 130 31.39 0.26 -26.34
N GLU A 131 31.58 -0.73 -27.19
CA GLU A 131 30.66 -1.03 -28.29
C GLU A 131 29.91 -2.31 -27.95
N ILE A 132 28.62 -2.18 -27.66
CA ILE A 132 27.73 -3.32 -27.42
C ILE A 132 27.58 -4.10 -28.73
N LEU A 133 27.78 -5.41 -28.66
CA LEU A 133 27.69 -6.34 -29.79
C LEU A 133 26.42 -7.19 -29.72
N SER A 134 25.97 -7.57 -28.53
CA SER A 134 24.68 -8.24 -28.34
C SER A 134 24.12 -8.06 -26.94
N ILE A 135 22.79 -8.08 -26.83
CA ILE A 135 22.06 -8.25 -25.57
C ILE A 135 20.99 -9.31 -25.82
N GLN A 136 20.96 -10.36 -25.00
CA GLN A 136 20.09 -11.52 -25.20
C GLN A 136 19.62 -12.12 -23.88
N LYS A 137 18.44 -12.73 -23.89
CA LYS A 137 17.98 -13.63 -22.82
C LYS A 137 18.55 -15.02 -23.06
N ILE A 138 19.12 -15.62 -22.03
CA ILE A 138 19.63 -17.00 -22.06
C ILE A 138 19.04 -17.80 -20.89
N SER A 139 18.74 -19.08 -21.14
CA SER A 139 18.26 -19.99 -20.09
C SER A 139 19.32 -20.23 -19.04
N LEU A 140 18.91 -20.46 -17.79
CA LEU A 140 19.84 -20.83 -16.71
C LEU A 140 20.49 -22.18 -17.01
N PRO A 141 21.83 -22.27 -16.99
CA PRO A 141 22.54 -23.53 -16.88
C PRO A 141 22.09 -24.30 -15.62
N SER A 142 22.14 -25.63 -15.67
CA SER A 142 21.77 -26.49 -14.54
C SER A 142 22.58 -26.25 -13.26
N ASP A 143 23.82 -25.78 -13.39
CA ASP A 143 24.68 -25.47 -12.25
C ASP A 143 24.42 -24.08 -11.65
N ASP A 144 23.87 -23.13 -12.42
CA ASP A 144 23.51 -21.80 -11.93
C ASP A 144 22.26 -21.83 -11.03
N LEU A 145 21.34 -22.77 -11.27
CA LEU A 145 20.21 -23.05 -10.37
C LEU A 145 20.66 -23.37 -8.94
N LYS A 146 21.86 -23.93 -8.76
CA LYS A 146 22.44 -24.20 -7.43
C LYS A 146 23.12 -22.97 -6.83
N ARG A 147 23.63 -22.07 -7.67
CA ARG A 147 24.37 -20.86 -7.25
C ARG A 147 23.45 -19.70 -6.89
N ASN A 148 22.26 -19.61 -7.50
CA ASN A 148 21.35 -18.48 -7.30
C ASN A 148 19.87 -18.91 -7.35
N GLN A 149 19.30 -19.29 -6.19
CA GLN A 149 17.96 -19.90 -6.10
C GLN A 149 16.81 -18.98 -6.56
N MET A 150 17.04 -17.67 -6.64
CA MET A 150 16.02 -16.69 -7.04
C MET A 150 16.04 -16.35 -8.54
N ALA A 151 17.12 -16.70 -9.25
CA ALA A 151 17.26 -16.37 -10.66
C ALA A 151 16.29 -17.20 -11.51
N LYS A 152 15.61 -16.56 -12.45
CA LYS A 152 14.66 -17.17 -13.40
C LYS A 152 15.30 -17.46 -14.76
N PHE A 153 16.21 -16.59 -15.20
CA PHE A 153 17.00 -16.69 -16.42
C PHE A 153 18.25 -15.81 -16.29
N ASN A 154 19.19 -15.90 -17.23
CA ASN A 154 20.33 -14.98 -17.31
C ASN A 154 20.12 -14.00 -18.48
N LEU A 155 20.52 -12.75 -18.28
CA LEU A 155 20.70 -11.76 -19.34
C LEU A 155 22.16 -11.80 -19.77
N SER A 156 22.42 -12.02 -21.05
CA SER A 156 23.75 -12.00 -21.63
C SER A 156 24.00 -10.70 -22.37
N ARG A 157 25.11 -10.05 -22.07
CA ARG A 157 25.61 -8.88 -22.80
C ARG A 157 27.02 -9.15 -23.30
N SER A 158 27.24 -8.95 -24.60
CA SER A 158 28.57 -8.98 -25.18
C SER A 158 28.95 -7.61 -25.73
N TYR A 159 30.20 -7.21 -25.53
CA TYR A 159 30.71 -5.92 -25.99
C TYR A 159 32.23 -5.95 -26.16
N ARG A 160 32.74 -4.98 -26.92
CA ARG A 160 34.18 -4.72 -27.00
C ARG A 160 34.52 -3.37 -26.39
N ILE A 161 35.67 -3.30 -25.73
CA ILE A 161 36.25 -2.05 -25.21
C ILE A 161 37.25 -1.54 -26.23
N ILE A 162 37.06 -0.30 -26.67
CA ILE A 162 37.94 0.39 -27.63
C ILE A 162 38.78 1.42 -26.89
N HIS A 163 40.09 1.39 -27.12
CA HIS A 163 41.07 2.38 -26.65
C HIS A 163 42.07 2.66 -27.77
N ASN A 164 42.42 3.94 -27.99
CA ASN A 164 43.28 4.36 -29.11
C ASN A 164 42.86 3.78 -30.48
N SER A 165 41.55 3.80 -30.74
CA SER A 165 40.94 3.28 -31.98
C SER A 165 41.16 1.79 -32.24
N ARG A 166 41.51 0.99 -31.23
CA ARG A 166 41.64 -0.48 -31.34
C ARG A 166 40.85 -1.21 -30.25
N PRO A 167 40.32 -2.40 -30.52
CA PRO A 167 39.77 -3.26 -29.49
C PRO A 167 40.87 -3.75 -28.54
N ILE A 168 40.63 -3.57 -27.24
CA ILE A 168 41.53 -4.01 -26.15
C ILE A 168 40.90 -5.08 -25.26
N PHE A 169 39.57 -5.21 -25.28
CA PHE A 169 38.86 -6.31 -24.65
C PHE A 169 37.65 -6.71 -25.48
N PHE A 170 37.35 -8.00 -25.52
CA PHE A 170 36.03 -8.54 -25.82
C PHE A 170 35.52 -9.17 -24.52
N ILE A 171 34.32 -8.80 -24.09
CA ILE A 171 33.74 -9.22 -22.82
C ILE A 171 32.34 -9.75 -23.06
N GLU A 172 32.04 -10.90 -22.46
CA GLU A 172 30.71 -11.49 -22.35
C GLU A 172 30.34 -11.61 -20.88
N GLU A 173 29.24 -10.99 -20.48
CA GLU A 173 28.73 -10.97 -19.11
C GLU A 173 27.36 -11.63 -19.05
N GLN A 174 27.16 -12.49 -18.05
CA GLN A 174 25.88 -13.10 -17.73
C GLN A 174 25.39 -12.57 -16.38
N ILE A 175 24.20 -11.97 -16.42
CA ILE A 175 23.56 -11.31 -15.28
C ILE A 175 22.32 -12.14 -14.90
N PRO A 176 22.28 -12.77 -13.72
CA PRO A 176 21.10 -13.49 -13.26
C PRO A 176 19.95 -12.51 -13.03
N PHE A 177 18.74 -12.87 -13.48
CA PHE A 177 17.55 -12.04 -13.35
C PHE A 177 16.47 -12.70 -12.46
N PRO A 178 15.85 -11.98 -11.51
CA PRO A 178 16.20 -10.60 -11.12
C PRO A 178 17.53 -10.56 -10.35
N LEU A 179 18.34 -9.53 -10.58
CA LEU A 179 19.60 -9.33 -9.83
C LEU A 179 19.36 -8.49 -8.57
N PHE A 180 18.53 -7.46 -8.72
CA PHE A 180 18.12 -6.58 -7.63
C PHE A 180 16.65 -6.82 -7.35
N THR A 181 16.35 -7.08 -6.09
CA THR A 181 15.01 -6.91 -5.56
C THR A 181 14.94 -5.45 -5.10
N GLU A 182 14.11 -4.63 -5.73
CA GLU A 182 13.74 -3.37 -5.10
C GLU A 182 13.03 -3.74 -3.80
N ASP A 183 13.47 -3.20 -2.65
CA ASP A 183 12.76 -3.30 -1.37
C ASP A 183 11.41 -2.63 -1.54
N THR A 184 10.49 -3.36 -2.17
CA THR A 184 9.18 -2.86 -2.50
C THR A 184 8.46 -2.65 -1.18
N VAL A 185 8.16 -1.40 -0.87
CA VAL A 185 7.25 -1.08 0.22
C VAL A 185 5.93 -0.64 -0.40
N VAL A 186 4.86 -1.36 -0.09
CA VAL A 186 3.51 -0.90 -0.38
C VAL A 186 3.01 -0.11 0.81
N ARG A 187 2.81 1.19 0.60
CA ARG A 187 2.21 2.08 1.59
C ARG A 187 0.73 2.26 1.33
N VAL A 188 -0.11 1.95 2.31
CA VAL A 188 -1.56 2.10 2.25
C VAL A 188 -2.03 3.11 3.28
N ILE A 189 -2.65 4.20 2.81
CA ILE A 189 -3.23 5.24 3.66
C ILE A 189 -4.75 5.16 3.55
N THR A 190 -5.42 4.86 4.66
CA THR A 190 -6.89 4.71 4.69
C THR A 190 -7.54 5.86 5.46
N PRO A 191 -8.72 6.34 5.03
CA PRO A 191 -9.47 7.34 5.79
C PRO A 191 -10.15 6.70 7.01
N SER A 192 -10.64 7.48 7.97
CA SER A 192 -11.71 7.03 8.87
C SER A 192 -13.07 7.54 8.40
N ARG A 193 -14.12 7.24 9.17
CA ARG A 193 -15.47 7.74 8.88
C ARG A 193 -16.28 7.97 10.15
N LEU A 194 -17.12 8.99 10.11
CA LEU A 194 -18.24 9.16 11.02
C LEU A 194 -19.46 8.45 10.44
N HIS A 195 -20.17 7.71 11.27
CA HIS A 195 -21.45 7.12 10.90
C HIS A 195 -22.57 7.90 11.59
N ILE A 196 -23.28 8.71 10.80
CA ILE A 196 -24.35 9.59 11.30
C ILE A 196 -25.48 8.73 11.87
N GLY A 197 -25.80 7.60 11.24
CA GLY A 197 -26.69 6.59 11.80
C GLY A 197 -27.41 5.75 10.74
N LEU A 198 -28.19 4.78 11.22
CA LEU A 198 -29.03 3.92 10.38
C LEU A 198 -30.41 4.55 10.16
N LEU A 199 -30.99 4.36 8.97
CA LEU A 199 -32.27 4.94 8.56
C LEU A 199 -33.45 4.06 8.92
N ASP A 200 -33.56 2.87 8.32
CA ASP A 200 -34.71 1.97 8.47
C ASP A 200 -34.34 0.75 9.32
N MET A 201 -34.57 0.88 10.62
CA MET A 201 -34.52 -0.23 11.57
C MET A 201 -35.92 -0.73 11.93
N ASN A 202 -36.91 -0.55 11.03
CA ASN A 202 -38.29 -0.99 11.21
C ASN A 202 -38.64 -2.15 10.26
N GLY A 203 -38.25 -2.08 9.00
CA GLY A 203 -38.40 -3.18 8.04
C GLY A 203 -39.75 -3.27 7.31
N SER A 204 -40.77 -2.52 7.74
CA SER A 204 -42.12 -2.61 7.14
C SER A 204 -42.19 -2.23 5.66
N GLY A 205 -41.24 -1.42 5.18
CA GLY A 205 -41.11 -1.03 3.77
C GLY A 205 -40.47 -2.10 2.87
N GLY A 206 -40.13 -3.29 3.40
CA GLY A 206 -39.44 -4.35 2.66
C GLY A 206 -37.93 -4.12 2.50
N ARG A 207 -37.38 -3.16 3.24
CA ARG A 207 -35.95 -2.87 3.34
C ARG A 207 -35.57 -2.59 4.79
N VAL A 208 -34.31 -2.80 5.14
CA VAL A 208 -33.72 -2.43 6.43
C VAL A 208 -32.34 -1.84 6.24
N ASP A 209 -31.79 -1.31 7.33
CA ASP A 209 -30.54 -0.61 7.40
C ASP A 209 -30.64 0.73 6.66
N GLY A 210 -29.76 1.00 5.70
CA GLY A 210 -29.66 2.32 5.10
C GLY A 210 -28.94 3.25 6.07
N GLY A 211 -28.14 4.16 5.56
CA GLY A 211 -27.37 5.02 6.44
C GLY A 211 -26.71 6.17 5.73
N SER A 212 -26.18 7.08 6.53
CA SER A 212 -25.30 8.14 6.06
C SER A 212 -24.05 8.25 6.92
N GLY A 213 -22.96 8.70 6.30
CA GLY A 213 -21.74 8.99 7.03
C GLY A 213 -20.74 9.81 6.22
N ILE A 214 -19.77 10.35 6.96
CA ILE A 214 -18.82 11.34 6.49
C ILE A 214 -17.43 10.71 6.53
N THR A 215 -16.72 10.73 5.43
CA THR A 215 -15.33 10.27 5.39
C THR A 215 -14.41 11.36 5.92
N LEU A 216 -13.48 11.01 6.81
CA LEU A 216 -12.54 11.94 7.42
C LEU A 216 -11.12 11.72 6.91
N GLU A 217 -10.32 12.78 6.91
CA GLU A 217 -8.88 12.71 6.62
C GLU A 217 -8.15 12.05 7.80
N ASP A 218 -8.44 12.46 9.04
CA ASP A 218 -7.83 11.96 10.27
C ASP A 218 -8.87 11.59 11.35
N PRO A 219 -8.57 10.61 12.22
CA PRO A 219 -7.43 9.70 12.11
C PRO A 219 -7.59 8.75 10.91
N GLY A 220 -6.48 8.24 10.39
CA GLY A 220 -6.43 7.22 9.35
C GLY A 220 -5.43 6.11 9.68
N PHE A 221 -5.50 4.95 9.02
CA PHE A 221 -4.39 4.01 9.09
C PHE A 221 -3.32 4.35 8.07
N ILE A 222 -2.07 4.15 8.46
CA ILE A 222 -0.94 4.07 7.54
C ILE A 222 -0.28 2.70 7.73
N PHE A 223 -0.41 1.84 6.72
CA PHE A 223 0.25 0.54 6.66
C PHE A 223 1.46 0.63 5.73
N GLU A 224 2.57 0.03 6.13
CA GLU A 224 3.73 -0.23 5.28
C GLU A 224 3.90 -1.74 5.19
N ILE A 225 3.91 -2.27 3.96
CA ILE A 225 3.97 -3.70 3.69
C ILE A 225 5.19 -3.97 2.83
N SER A 226 6.15 -4.74 3.35
CA SER A 226 7.40 -5.10 2.67
C SER A 226 7.58 -6.61 2.59
N GLU A 227 8.42 -7.07 1.66
CA GLU A 227 8.77 -8.50 1.57
C GLU A 227 9.53 -8.92 2.83
N ALA A 228 9.34 -10.17 3.26
CA ALA A 228 10.05 -10.75 4.41
C ALA A 228 10.16 -12.26 4.27
N ASP A 229 11.10 -12.89 4.98
CA ASP A 229 11.23 -14.36 4.97
C ASP A 229 10.05 -15.08 5.62
N THR A 230 9.38 -14.41 6.57
CA THR A 230 8.21 -14.90 7.29
C THR A 230 7.21 -13.79 7.51
N PHE A 231 5.94 -14.15 7.66
CA PHE A 231 4.91 -13.17 8.00
C PHE A 231 5.18 -12.56 9.39
N SER A 232 5.13 -11.23 9.50
CA SER A 232 5.20 -10.53 10.78
C SER A 232 4.35 -9.26 10.78
N LEU A 233 3.78 -8.94 11.95
CA LEU A 233 2.98 -7.74 12.17
C LEU A 233 3.60 -6.93 13.31
N THR A 234 3.83 -5.65 13.06
CA THR A 234 4.31 -4.69 14.07
C THR A 234 3.50 -3.41 14.00
N SER A 235 3.57 -2.59 15.05
CA SER A 235 2.86 -1.33 15.13
C SER A 235 3.66 -0.32 15.94
N GLN A 236 3.55 0.97 15.58
CA GLN A 236 4.06 2.09 16.37
C GLN A 236 3.48 2.09 17.80
N GLU A 237 2.20 1.71 17.92
CA GLU A 237 1.48 1.48 19.18
C GLU A 237 1.26 -0.04 19.35
N PRO A 238 1.97 -0.74 20.26
CA PRO A 238 1.95 -2.21 20.35
C PRO A 238 0.55 -2.83 20.49
N GLU A 239 -0.36 -2.19 21.22
CA GLU A 239 -1.75 -2.58 21.43
C GLU A 239 -2.55 -2.72 20.12
N VAL A 240 -2.21 -1.93 19.11
CA VAL A 240 -2.89 -1.94 17.81
C VAL A 240 -2.64 -3.24 17.06
N ALA A 241 -1.43 -3.81 17.17
CA ALA A 241 -1.12 -5.09 16.54
C ALA A 241 -2.04 -6.21 17.07
N TYR A 242 -2.32 -6.23 18.38
CA TYR A 242 -3.25 -7.18 18.98
C TYR A 242 -4.69 -7.00 18.48
N GLN A 243 -5.14 -5.77 18.21
CA GLN A 243 -6.47 -5.48 17.66
C GLN A 243 -6.58 -5.86 16.17
N VAL A 244 -5.48 -5.81 15.43
CA VAL A 244 -5.43 -6.15 13.99
C VAL A 244 -5.27 -7.66 13.76
N GLN A 245 -4.68 -8.40 14.70
CA GLN A 245 -4.46 -9.84 14.58
C GLN A 245 -5.75 -10.63 14.25
N PRO A 246 -6.90 -10.45 14.94
CA PRO A 246 -8.15 -11.13 14.59
C PRO A 246 -8.72 -10.72 13.22
N ILE A 247 -8.34 -9.56 12.70
CA ILE A 247 -8.74 -9.10 11.36
C ILE A 247 -7.99 -9.88 10.29
N LEU A 248 -6.68 -10.10 10.48
CA LEU A 248 -5.86 -10.92 9.59
C LEU A 248 -6.35 -12.36 9.53
N GLU A 249 -6.70 -12.94 10.67
CA GLU A 249 -7.28 -14.29 10.75
C GLU A 249 -8.56 -14.39 9.93
N LYS A 250 -9.46 -13.39 10.05
CA LYS A 250 -10.69 -13.33 9.25
C LYS A 250 -10.42 -13.14 7.76
N LEU A 251 -9.45 -12.31 7.39
CA LEU A 251 -9.06 -12.14 5.98
C LEU A 251 -8.60 -13.47 5.38
N ASN A 252 -7.77 -14.22 6.11
CA ASN A 252 -7.31 -15.54 5.70
C ASN A 252 -8.47 -16.54 5.58
N MET A 253 -9.38 -16.58 6.57
CA MET A 253 -10.59 -17.40 6.52
C MET A 253 -11.51 -17.06 5.34
N ASN A 254 -11.56 -15.79 4.94
CA ASN A 254 -12.33 -15.32 3.79
C ASN A 254 -11.61 -15.54 2.44
N GLY A 255 -10.42 -16.15 2.45
CA GLY A 255 -9.71 -16.59 1.24
C GLY A 255 -8.55 -15.70 0.81
N LEU A 256 -8.10 -14.74 1.62
CA LEU A 256 -6.89 -13.97 1.32
C LEU A 256 -5.64 -14.82 1.63
N SER A 257 -4.88 -15.19 0.60
CA SER A 257 -3.55 -15.79 0.79
C SER A 257 -2.55 -14.70 1.19
N ILE A 258 -2.03 -14.77 2.41
CA ILE A 258 -1.06 -13.80 2.95
C ILE A 258 0.35 -14.34 2.70
N PRO A 259 1.17 -13.70 1.85
CA PRO A 259 2.56 -14.11 1.61
C PRO A 259 3.46 -13.83 2.83
N PRO A 260 4.72 -14.31 2.83
CA PRO A 260 5.76 -13.85 3.74
C PRO A 260 6.03 -12.35 3.55
N VAL A 261 5.39 -11.52 4.37
CA VAL A 261 5.54 -10.06 4.37
C VAL A 261 5.63 -9.54 5.80
N HIS A 262 6.32 -8.42 5.96
CA HIS A 262 6.25 -7.62 7.16
C HIS A 262 5.19 -6.52 6.95
N ILE A 263 4.24 -6.44 7.88
CA ILE A 263 3.26 -5.35 7.95
C ILE A 263 3.63 -4.48 9.15
N HIS A 264 3.96 -3.22 8.90
CA HIS A 264 4.16 -2.21 9.93
C HIS A 264 2.99 -1.22 9.93
N ILE A 265 2.37 -1.02 11.10
CA ILE A 265 1.31 -0.03 11.31
C ILE A 265 1.93 1.24 11.87
N GLN A 266 2.15 2.23 11.01
CA GLN A 266 2.76 3.51 11.39
C GLN A 266 1.77 4.42 12.13
N GLN A 267 0.49 4.40 11.73
CA GLN A 267 -0.59 5.19 12.31
C GLN A 267 -1.87 4.35 12.38
N SER A 268 -2.71 4.56 13.40
CA SER A 268 -3.93 3.80 13.63
C SER A 268 -5.20 4.65 13.77
N ILE A 269 -6.35 4.03 13.52
CA ILE A 269 -7.66 4.56 13.88
C ILE A 269 -8.06 3.95 15.24
N PRO A 270 -8.51 4.75 16.23
CA PRO A 270 -8.98 4.22 17.52
C PRO A 270 -10.03 3.11 17.34
N PHE A 271 -9.79 1.96 17.95
CA PHE A 271 -10.65 0.78 17.83
C PHE A 271 -11.90 0.87 18.69
N HIS A 272 -13.04 0.44 18.15
CA HIS A 272 -14.33 0.40 18.87
C HIS A 272 -14.87 1.77 19.31
N PHE A 273 -14.30 2.86 18.78
CA PHE A 273 -14.72 4.24 18.99
C PHE A 273 -15.69 4.77 17.92
N GLY A 274 -16.25 3.91 17.07
CA GLY A 274 -17.22 4.34 16.05
C GLY A 274 -16.61 5.04 14.83
N LEU A 275 -15.28 4.98 14.68
CA LEU A 275 -14.53 5.53 13.53
C LEU A 275 -14.26 4.49 12.44
N GLY A 276 -14.79 3.29 12.61
CA GLY A 276 -14.75 2.25 11.59
C GLY A 276 -13.39 1.58 11.35
N SER A 277 -12.54 1.58 12.37
CA SER A 277 -11.18 1.01 12.32
C SER A 277 -11.15 -0.40 11.73
N GLY A 278 -12.03 -1.29 12.20
CA GLY A 278 -12.04 -2.70 11.77
C GLY A 278 -12.35 -2.91 10.29
N THR A 279 -13.07 -1.99 9.64
CA THR A 279 -13.29 -2.06 8.18
C THR A 279 -12.09 -1.52 7.42
N GLN A 280 -11.52 -0.40 7.87
CA GLN A 280 -10.37 0.21 7.19
C GLN A 280 -9.11 -0.64 7.30
N ALA A 281 -8.88 -1.26 8.46
CA ALA A 281 -7.78 -2.20 8.62
C ALA A 281 -7.95 -3.40 7.69
N ALA A 282 -9.14 -4.01 7.64
CA ALA A 282 -9.42 -5.15 6.77
C ALA A 282 -9.21 -4.81 5.28
N LEU A 283 -9.78 -3.70 4.81
CA LEU A 283 -9.67 -3.28 3.41
C LEU A 283 -8.25 -2.81 3.07
N GLY A 284 -7.61 -2.05 3.96
CA GLY A 284 -6.26 -1.53 3.77
C GLY A 284 -5.22 -2.64 3.67
N ILE A 285 -5.27 -3.62 4.58
CA ILE A 285 -4.38 -4.78 4.55
C ILE A 285 -4.64 -5.64 3.32
N ALA A 286 -5.90 -5.97 3.01
CA ALA A 286 -6.23 -6.78 1.84
C ALA A 286 -5.79 -6.12 0.52
N ALA A 287 -6.03 -4.81 0.38
CA ALA A 287 -5.62 -4.06 -0.80
C ALA A 287 -4.10 -3.90 -0.89
N GLY A 288 -3.42 -3.68 0.24
CA GLY A 288 -1.96 -3.60 0.32
C GLY A 288 -1.26 -4.91 -0.04
N ILE A 289 -1.74 -6.04 0.50
CA ILE A 289 -1.26 -7.38 0.13
C ILE A 289 -1.53 -7.63 -1.36
N GLY A 290 -2.71 -7.27 -1.87
CA GLY A 290 -3.03 -7.37 -3.29
C GLY A 290 -2.02 -6.61 -4.16
N ALA A 291 -1.75 -5.35 -3.82
CA ALA A 291 -0.75 -4.54 -4.52
C ALA A 291 0.66 -5.12 -4.41
N MET A 292 1.02 -5.71 -3.27
CA MET A 292 2.33 -6.32 -3.04
C MET A 292 2.59 -7.53 -3.96
N ILE A 293 1.60 -8.41 -4.10
CA ILE A 293 1.69 -9.60 -4.96
C ILE A 293 1.29 -9.34 -6.42
N GLY A 294 0.98 -8.09 -6.77
CA GLY A 294 0.50 -7.73 -8.10
C GLY A 294 -0.90 -8.27 -8.45
N ALA A 295 -1.72 -8.61 -7.44
CA ALA A 295 -3.11 -9.02 -7.62
C ALA A 295 -4.03 -7.80 -7.72
N ASN A 296 -4.83 -7.75 -8.79
CA ASN A 296 -5.80 -6.68 -9.02
C ASN A 296 -7.18 -7.08 -8.48
N PHE A 297 -7.41 -6.86 -7.18
CA PHE A 297 -8.72 -7.16 -6.57
C PHE A 297 -9.77 -6.12 -6.98
N SER A 298 -10.94 -6.60 -7.42
CA SER A 298 -12.09 -5.72 -7.61
C SER A 298 -12.61 -5.19 -6.28
N THR A 299 -13.36 -4.08 -6.32
CA THR A 299 -14.05 -3.52 -5.14
C THR A 299 -14.89 -4.56 -4.42
N ASP A 300 -15.68 -5.35 -5.16
CA ASP A 300 -16.54 -6.39 -4.57
C ASP A 300 -15.72 -7.52 -3.95
N ALA A 301 -14.57 -7.88 -4.55
CA ALA A 301 -13.66 -8.88 -3.97
C ALA A 301 -13.06 -8.37 -2.66
N LEU A 302 -12.59 -7.13 -2.59
CA LEU A 302 -12.07 -6.54 -1.34
C LEU A 302 -13.14 -6.46 -0.25
N ILE A 303 -14.38 -6.08 -0.61
CA ILE A 303 -15.50 -6.06 0.33
C ILE A 303 -15.78 -7.48 0.85
N ALA A 304 -15.83 -8.47 -0.04
CA ALA A 304 -16.04 -9.87 0.34
C ALA A 304 -14.93 -10.38 1.27
N LEU A 305 -13.67 -10.17 0.90
CA LEU A 305 -12.50 -10.54 1.72
C LEU A 305 -12.56 -9.88 3.10
N SER A 306 -12.93 -8.61 3.17
CA SER A 306 -13.03 -7.88 4.45
C SER A 306 -14.10 -8.45 5.39
N GLY A 307 -15.12 -9.13 4.85
CA GLY A 307 -16.28 -9.58 5.61
C GLY A 307 -17.10 -8.43 6.24
N ARG A 308 -17.01 -7.20 5.69
CA ARG A 308 -17.69 -6.00 6.20
C ARG A 308 -18.74 -5.48 5.21
N GLY A 309 -19.61 -4.59 5.69
CA GLY A 309 -20.63 -3.92 4.87
C GLY A 309 -22.03 -4.56 4.91
N GLY A 310 -22.28 -5.51 5.82
CA GLY A 310 -23.53 -6.26 5.90
C GLY A 310 -24.74 -5.53 6.53
N THR A 311 -24.54 -4.36 7.12
CA THR A 311 -25.61 -3.47 7.62
C THR A 311 -25.55 -2.15 6.88
N SER A 312 -24.40 -1.47 6.97
CA SER A 312 -24.17 -0.18 6.30
C SER A 312 -22.97 -0.29 5.36
N GLY A 313 -23.14 0.21 4.14
CA GLY A 313 -22.09 0.27 3.11
C GLY A 313 -21.16 1.47 3.30
N ILE A 314 -21.47 2.41 4.19
CA ILE A 314 -20.72 3.64 4.40
C ILE A 314 -19.24 3.38 4.66
N GLY A 315 -18.92 2.44 5.56
CA GLY A 315 -17.53 2.15 5.90
C GLY A 315 -16.72 1.56 4.75
N THR A 316 -17.31 0.64 3.98
CA THR A 316 -16.61 0.05 2.84
C THR A 316 -16.48 1.07 1.71
N ARG A 317 -17.52 1.87 1.45
CA ARG A 317 -17.50 2.91 0.42
C ARG A 317 -16.53 4.05 0.77
N ALA A 318 -16.42 4.45 2.03
CA ALA A 318 -15.44 5.46 2.46
C ALA A 318 -14.01 5.12 2.02
N PHE A 319 -13.63 3.84 2.09
CA PHE A 319 -12.33 3.35 1.61
C PHE A 319 -12.11 3.59 0.10
N PHE A 320 -13.15 3.53 -0.74
CA PHE A 320 -12.99 3.64 -2.20
C PHE A 320 -13.21 5.04 -2.75
N MET A 321 -14.11 5.84 -2.17
CA MET A 321 -14.59 7.09 -2.80
C MET A 321 -14.52 8.34 -1.92
N GLY A 322 -14.47 8.18 -0.60
CA GLY A 322 -14.63 9.28 0.34
C GLY A 322 -15.92 10.10 0.17
N GLY A 323 -15.99 11.25 0.83
CA GLY A 323 -17.12 12.19 0.82
C GLY A 323 -18.20 11.88 1.86
N LEU A 324 -19.34 12.57 1.74
CA LEU A 324 -20.59 12.21 2.41
C LEU A 324 -21.25 11.11 1.60
N LEU A 325 -21.56 10.00 2.25
CA LEU A 325 -22.09 8.78 1.64
C LEU A 325 -23.49 8.51 2.16
N VAL A 326 -24.34 7.98 1.28
CA VAL A 326 -25.71 7.57 1.60
C VAL A 326 -26.02 6.26 0.90
N ASP A 327 -26.47 5.26 1.66
CA ASP A 327 -26.89 3.96 1.12
C ASP A 327 -28.34 3.62 1.47
N ALA A 328 -28.93 2.73 0.67
CA ALA A 328 -30.33 2.29 0.80
C ALA A 328 -30.48 0.97 1.58
N GLY A 329 -29.45 0.52 2.29
CA GLY A 329 -29.48 -0.73 3.05
C GLY A 329 -29.78 -1.96 2.20
N HIS A 330 -30.56 -2.89 2.74
CA HIS A 330 -30.78 -4.21 2.15
C HIS A 330 -32.25 -4.54 1.97
N ARG A 331 -32.56 -5.42 1.00
CA ARG A 331 -33.91 -6.00 0.88
C ARG A 331 -34.18 -6.89 2.08
N PHE A 332 -35.33 -6.69 2.73
CA PHE A 332 -35.67 -7.33 4.00
C PHE A 332 -36.89 -8.24 3.90
N GLY A 333 -36.88 -9.33 4.67
CA GLY A 333 -37.99 -10.27 4.83
C GLY A 333 -37.61 -11.72 4.46
N PRO A 334 -38.54 -12.67 4.60
CA PRO A 334 -38.28 -14.09 4.37
C PRO A 334 -37.70 -14.37 2.98
N GLY A 335 -36.56 -15.06 2.92
CA GLY A 335 -35.87 -15.40 1.65
C GLY A 335 -35.27 -14.20 0.91
N ARG A 336 -35.16 -13.04 1.56
CA ARG A 336 -34.44 -11.86 1.02
C ARG A 336 -32.99 -11.84 1.51
N LYS A 337 -32.29 -10.73 1.23
CA LYS A 337 -30.88 -10.55 1.61
C LYS A 337 -30.67 -10.53 3.12
N LYS A 338 -31.64 -10.00 3.87
CA LYS A 338 -31.69 -10.02 5.33
C LYS A 338 -33.10 -10.37 5.80
N ASP A 339 -33.20 -11.09 6.91
CA ASP A 339 -34.44 -11.44 7.59
C ASP A 339 -34.38 -11.12 9.10
N SER A 340 -33.27 -10.58 9.58
CA SER A 340 -33.02 -10.16 10.97
C SER A 340 -32.28 -8.82 11.04
N PHE A 341 -32.44 -8.12 12.16
CA PHE A 341 -31.69 -6.90 12.48
C PHE A 341 -30.38 -7.30 13.14
N ALA A 342 -29.24 -6.86 12.59
CA ALA A 342 -27.93 -7.24 13.11
C ALA A 342 -26.85 -6.22 12.69
N PRO A 343 -25.76 -6.09 13.48
CA PRO A 343 -24.62 -5.28 13.12
C PRO A 343 -23.83 -5.88 11.95
N SER A 344 -22.94 -5.07 11.35
CA SER A 344 -22.27 -5.44 10.09
C SER A 344 -21.31 -6.61 10.26
N ALA A 345 -20.73 -6.77 11.45
CA ALA A 345 -19.83 -7.88 11.76
C ALA A 345 -20.54 -9.24 11.80
N SER A 346 -21.86 -9.25 12.01
CA SER A 346 -22.68 -10.46 12.14
C SER A 346 -23.64 -10.66 10.94
N SER A 347 -23.61 -9.76 9.95
CA SER A 347 -24.49 -9.78 8.77
C SER A 347 -23.73 -10.25 7.52
N SER A 348 -23.21 -11.48 7.53
CA SER A 348 -22.51 -12.04 6.36
C SER A 348 -23.49 -12.36 5.22
N GLY A 349 -23.04 -12.23 3.97
CA GLY A 349 -23.83 -12.64 2.80
C GLY A 349 -24.89 -11.65 2.28
N ALA A 350 -25.18 -10.54 2.98
CA ALA A 350 -26.09 -9.50 2.49
C ALA A 350 -25.56 -8.78 1.21
N GLY A 351 -24.25 -8.83 1.01
CA GLY A 351 -23.53 -8.11 -0.05
C GLY A 351 -23.49 -6.60 0.22
N ALA A 352 -23.00 -5.82 -0.74
CA ALA A 352 -22.97 -4.37 -0.59
C ALA A 352 -24.38 -3.75 -0.67
N ALA A 353 -24.69 -2.84 0.24
CA ALA A 353 -25.86 -1.97 0.16
C ALA A 353 -25.77 -1.08 -1.12
N PRO A 354 -26.89 -0.85 -1.83
CA PRO A 354 -26.92 0.09 -2.95
C PRO A 354 -26.59 1.50 -2.47
N LEU A 355 -25.62 2.13 -3.13
CA LEU A 355 -25.27 3.53 -2.90
C LEU A 355 -26.33 4.41 -3.55
N VAL A 356 -26.90 5.34 -2.78
CA VAL A 356 -27.91 6.30 -3.26
C VAL A 356 -27.26 7.63 -3.61
N GLY A 357 -26.24 8.03 -2.85
CA GLY A 357 -25.58 9.31 -3.07
C GLY A 357 -24.16 9.33 -2.54
N ARG A 358 -23.31 10.09 -3.24
CA ARG A 358 -21.98 10.47 -2.79
C ARG A 358 -21.78 11.94 -3.11
N TYR A 359 -21.54 12.74 -2.08
CA TYR A 359 -21.44 14.19 -2.18
C TYR A 359 -20.07 14.65 -1.67
N ASN A 360 -19.54 15.72 -2.28
CA ASN A 360 -18.31 16.33 -1.77
C ASN A 360 -18.62 17.05 -0.47
N ILE A 361 -17.79 16.83 0.53
CA ILE A 361 -17.79 17.61 1.76
C ILE A 361 -17.12 18.96 1.44
N PRO A 362 -17.73 20.10 1.78
CA PRO A 362 -17.12 21.41 1.59
C PRO A 362 -15.76 21.52 2.29
N LYS A 363 -14.78 22.16 1.63
CA LYS A 363 -13.39 22.20 2.12
C LYS A 363 -13.23 23.05 3.38
N ASP A 364 -14.08 24.05 3.56
CA ASP A 364 -13.99 24.99 4.67
C ASP A 364 -14.52 24.38 5.97
N TRP A 365 -15.32 23.32 5.89
CA TRP A 365 -15.83 22.62 7.06
C TRP A 365 -14.71 21.84 7.78
N ASN A 366 -14.73 21.94 9.10
CA ASN A 366 -13.88 21.24 10.05
C ASN A 366 -14.74 20.30 10.88
N PHE A 367 -14.16 19.17 11.24
CA PHE A 367 -14.75 18.19 12.14
C PHE A 367 -13.89 18.10 13.39
N VAL A 368 -14.47 18.43 14.54
CA VAL A 368 -13.83 18.28 15.85
C VAL A 368 -14.34 17.00 16.47
N LEU A 369 -13.46 16.04 16.71
CA LEU A 369 -13.76 14.78 17.39
C LEU A 369 -13.37 14.89 18.86
N ALA A 370 -14.26 14.46 19.75
CA ALA A 370 -14.00 14.25 21.16
C ALA A 370 -14.05 12.75 21.45
N ILE A 371 -12.95 12.21 21.97
CA ILE A 371 -12.74 10.79 22.20
C ILE A 371 -12.46 10.59 23.70
N PRO A 372 -13.50 10.38 24.52
CA PRO A 372 -13.39 10.24 25.97
C PRO A 372 -12.82 8.87 26.40
N ASP A 373 -11.98 8.85 27.44
CA ASP A 373 -11.28 7.65 27.91
C ASP A 373 -12.08 6.85 28.96
N GLY A 374 -12.02 5.51 28.89
CA GLY A 374 -12.54 4.66 29.96
C GLY A 374 -14.07 4.48 29.95
N LEU A 375 -14.70 4.66 28.78
CA LEU A 375 -16.10 4.29 28.53
C LEU A 375 -16.19 2.80 28.20
N ALA A 376 -17.33 2.21 28.52
CA ALA A 376 -17.62 0.85 28.12
C ALA A 376 -17.84 0.80 26.60
N GLU A 377 -17.11 -0.08 25.92
CA GLU A 377 -17.25 -0.27 24.48
C GLU A 377 -18.46 -1.16 24.18
N ILE A 378 -19.42 -0.63 23.41
CA ILE A 378 -20.55 -1.41 22.89
C ILE A 378 -20.14 -2.01 21.55
N HIS A 379 -19.58 -3.21 21.57
CA HIS A 379 -19.15 -3.93 20.37
C HIS A 379 -19.43 -5.44 20.47
N GLY A 380 -19.39 -6.14 19.34
CA GLY A 380 -19.49 -7.60 19.30
C GLY A 380 -20.85 -8.12 19.77
N GLN A 381 -20.86 -9.03 20.74
CA GLN A 381 -22.10 -9.65 21.22
C GLN A 381 -23.01 -8.61 21.90
N LEU A 382 -22.45 -7.67 22.66
CA LEU A 382 -23.23 -6.63 23.33
C LEU A 382 -23.96 -5.75 22.30
N GLU A 383 -23.28 -5.36 21.22
CA GLU A 383 -23.88 -4.63 20.11
C GLU A 383 -25.03 -5.44 19.47
N TYR A 384 -24.80 -6.73 19.19
CA TYR A 384 -25.82 -7.62 18.63
C TYR A 384 -27.08 -7.68 19.51
N ASP A 385 -26.92 -7.79 20.81
CA ASP A 385 -28.04 -7.85 21.76
C ASP A 385 -28.85 -6.54 21.78
N MET A 386 -28.19 -5.39 21.57
CA MET A 386 -28.89 -4.10 21.44
C MET A 386 -29.75 -4.04 20.18
N PHE A 387 -29.27 -4.57 19.04
CA PHE A 387 -30.08 -4.68 17.83
C PHE A 387 -31.34 -5.52 18.08
N GLN A 388 -31.22 -6.66 18.77
CA GLN A 388 -32.37 -7.51 19.08
C GLN A 388 -33.36 -6.82 20.04
N ARG A 389 -32.85 -6.03 20.99
CA ARG A 389 -33.67 -5.40 22.03
C ARG A 389 -34.45 -4.18 21.53
N TYR A 390 -33.84 -3.37 20.66
CA TYR A 390 -34.39 -2.08 20.26
C TYR A 390 -34.98 -2.05 18.85
N CYS A 391 -34.87 -3.13 18.08
CA CYS A 391 -35.51 -3.26 16.78
C CYS A 391 -36.74 -4.18 16.85
N PRO A 392 -37.82 -3.91 16.09
CA PRO A 392 -37.96 -2.80 15.16
C PRO A 392 -38.23 -1.46 15.85
N VAL A 393 -37.64 -0.38 15.33
CA VAL A 393 -37.93 0.99 15.80
C VAL A 393 -39.29 1.48 15.24
N PRO A 394 -39.93 2.52 15.83
CA PRO A 394 -41.22 3.01 15.33
C PRO A 394 -41.14 3.56 13.89
N GLN A 395 -42.13 3.23 13.05
CA GLN A 395 -42.15 3.62 11.63
C GLN A 395 -42.11 5.15 11.43
N HIS A 396 -42.79 5.92 12.27
CA HIS A 396 -42.82 7.39 12.17
C HIS A 396 -41.43 8.01 12.44
N GLU A 397 -40.59 7.37 13.25
CA GLU A 397 -39.21 7.83 13.46
C GLU A 397 -38.34 7.55 12.23
N VAL A 398 -38.52 6.42 11.55
CA VAL A 398 -37.85 6.13 10.25
C VAL A 398 -38.27 7.14 9.16
N GLN A 399 -39.56 7.50 9.13
CA GLN A 399 -40.08 8.52 8.20
C GLN A 399 -39.46 9.90 8.48
N ALA A 400 -39.32 10.27 9.76
CA ALA A 400 -38.65 11.50 10.16
C ALA A 400 -37.17 11.52 9.73
N LEU A 401 -36.42 10.44 9.99
CA LEU A 401 -35.03 10.31 9.56
C LEU A 401 -34.88 10.40 8.04
N SER A 402 -35.77 9.76 7.29
CA SER A 402 -35.78 9.83 5.83
C SER A 402 -36.02 11.25 5.32
N HIS A 403 -36.93 11.99 5.97
CA HIS A 403 -37.19 13.40 5.66
C HIS A 403 -35.99 14.29 5.99
N ILE A 404 -35.40 14.16 7.18
CA ILE A 404 -34.19 14.89 7.59
C ILE A 404 -33.06 14.65 6.59
N LEU A 405 -32.84 13.40 6.20
CA LEU A 405 -31.79 13.04 5.24
C LEU A 405 -32.02 13.70 3.87
N LEU A 406 -33.21 13.51 3.29
CA LEU A 406 -33.50 13.90 1.91
C LEU A 406 -33.75 15.40 1.75
N MET A 407 -34.35 16.03 2.77
CA MET A 407 -34.82 17.42 2.70
C MET A 407 -33.94 18.41 3.47
N LYS A 408 -33.05 17.94 4.35
CA LYS A 408 -32.06 18.80 5.04
C LYS A 408 -30.63 18.36 4.75
N LEU A 409 -30.20 17.21 5.25
CA LEU A 409 -28.79 16.81 5.26
C LEU A 409 -28.13 16.80 3.86
N ILE A 410 -28.79 16.17 2.87
CA ILE A 410 -28.28 16.09 1.50
C ILE A 410 -28.26 17.46 0.81
N PRO A 411 -29.36 18.23 0.76
CA PRO A 411 -29.33 19.59 0.20
C PRO A 411 -28.26 20.48 0.84
N SER A 412 -28.13 20.47 2.17
CA SER A 412 -27.18 21.35 2.86
C SER A 412 -25.72 21.08 2.51
N VAL A 413 -25.33 19.82 2.26
CA VAL A 413 -23.96 19.54 1.81
C VAL A 413 -23.72 19.96 0.35
N ILE A 414 -24.75 19.91 -0.49
CA ILE A 414 -24.67 20.31 -1.91
C ILE A 414 -24.60 21.83 -2.04
N GLU A 415 -25.39 22.54 -1.24
CA GLU A 415 -25.51 23.99 -1.22
C GLU A 415 -24.46 24.65 -0.30
N GLU A 416 -23.62 23.84 0.36
CA GLU A 416 -22.59 24.26 1.32
C GLU A 416 -23.15 25.06 2.52
N ASP A 417 -24.42 24.81 2.88
CA ASP A 417 -25.13 25.42 4.01
C ASP A 417 -24.78 24.70 5.32
N LEU A 418 -23.76 25.22 6.02
CA LEU A 418 -23.29 24.64 7.28
C LEU A 418 -24.35 24.68 8.40
N GLU A 419 -25.17 25.72 8.44
CA GLU A 419 -26.16 25.91 9.51
C GLU A 419 -27.26 24.86 9.40
N GLN A 420 -27.88 24.72 8.23
CA GLN A 420 -28.89 23.67 8.02
C GLN A 420 -28.28 22.26 8.10
N PHE A 421 -27.03 22.07 7.67
CA PHE A 421 -26.35 20.78 7.84
C PHE A 421 -26.20 20.46 9.33
N GLY A 422 -25.80 21.44 10.13
CA GLY A 422 -25.66 21.31 11.57
C GLY A 422 -26.97 20.99 12.28
N GLU A 423 -28.05 21.69 11.94
CA GLU A 423 -29.40 21.37 12.41
C GLU A 423 -29.82 19.95 12.04
N ALA A 424 -29.57 19.53 10.79
CA ALA A 424 -29.92 18.19 10.34
C ALA A 424 -29.20 17.11 11.15
N ILE A 425 -27.91 17.31 11.47
CA ILE A 425 -27.15 16.40 12.35
C ILE A 425 -27.77 16.34 13.74
N ASN A 426 -28.09 17.50 14.33
CA ASN A 426 -28.71 17.60 15.66
C ASN A 426 -30.07 16.89 15.69
N ASP A 427 -30.93 17.15 14.70
CA ASP A 427 -32.25 16.54 14.57
C ASP A 427 -32.15 15.01 14.41
N PHE A 428 -31.20 14.54 13.60
CA PHE A 428 -30.97 13.11 13.36
C PHE A 428 -30.71 12.33 14.66
N GLN A 429 -30.11 12.97 15.67
CA GLN A 429 -29.81 12.32 16.94
C GLN A 429 -31.07 11.90 17.73
N ASN A 430 -32.23 12.47 17.42
CA ASN A 430 -33.45 12.33 18.23
C ASN A 430 -34.41 11.22 17.78
N TYR A 431 -34.09 10.49 16.70
CA TYR A 431 -35.01 9.53 16.09
C TYR A 431 -34.38 8.16 15.83
N GLY A 432 -35.26 7.16 15.74
CA GLY A 432 -34.93 5.81 15.30
C GLY A 432 -33.90 5.15 16.21
N PHE A 433 -33.04 4.37 15.59
CA PHE A 433 -32.04 3.60 16.33
C PHE A 433 -30.94 4.50 16.94
N LYS A 434 -30.69 5.68 16.37
CA LYS A 434 -29.71 6.63 16.89
C LYS A 434 -30.09 7.15 18.28
N LYS A 435 -31.37 7.46 18.49
CA LYS A 435 -31.91 7.80 19.81
C LYS A 435 -31.60 6.70 20.84
N CYS A 436 -31.74 5.43 20.45
CA CYS A 436 -31.39 4.30 21.30
C CYS A 436 -29.88 4.24 21.57
N GLU A 437 -29.04 4.38 20.54
CA GLU A 437 -27.58 4.42 20.68
C GLU A 437 -27.14 5.47 21.70
N ILE A 438 -27.71 6.68 21.67
CA ILE A 438 -27.39 7.76 22.62
C ILE A 438 -27.87 7.42 24.03
N SER A 439 -29.09 6.90 24.17
CA SER A 439 -29.67 6.58 25.48
C SER A 439 -28.90 5.51 26.27
N LEU A 440 -28.08 4.71 25.58
CA LEU A 440 -27.26 3.65 26.15
C LEU A 440 -25.89 4.14 26.65
N GLN A 441 -25.52 5.39 26.37
CA GLN A 441 -24.22 5.94 26.71
C GLN A 441 -24.20 6.57 28.11
N SER A 442 -22.97 6.76 28.61
CA SER A 442 -22.74 7.51 29.84
C SER A 442 -23.17 8.98 29.69
N PRO A 443 -23.68 9.64 30.75
CA PRO A 443 -24.06 11.06 30.72
C PRO A 443 -22.96 12.01 30.22
N VAL A 444 -21.68 11.63 30.38
CA VAL A 444 -20.56 12.41 29.84
C VAL A 444 -20.67 12.64 28.32
N ILE A 445 -21.28 11.71 27.57
CA ILE A 445 -21.48 11.87 26.13
C ILE A 445 -22.46 13.01 25.82
N THR A 446 -23.58 13.08 26.53
CA THR A 446 -24.54 14.17 26.37
C THR A 446 -23.96 15.50 26.84
N ASP A 447 -23.17 15.49 27.93
CA ASP A 447 -22.48 16.69 28.42
C ASP A 447 -21.46 17.23 27.40
N ILE A 448 -20.74 16.35 26.71
CA ILE A 448 -19.82 16.73 25.62
C ILE A 448 -20.63 17.30 24.44
N ILE A 449 -21.74 16.66 24.05
CA ILE A 449 -22.59 17.13 22.96
C ILE A 449 -23.04 18.57 23.20
N ASP A 450 -23.58 18.84 24.40
CA ASP A 450 -24.08 20.16 24.76
C ASP A 450 -22.94 21.18 24.86
N ALA A 451 -21.81 20.83 25.50
CA ALA A 451 -20.66 21.72 25.60
C ALA A 451 -20.03 22.10 24.25
N MET A 452 -20.03 21.18 23.27
CA MET A 452 -19.54 21.46 21.92
C MET A 452 -20.51 22.37 21.16
N ARG A 453 -21.82 22.17 21.33
CA ARG A 453 -22.86 22.99 20.71
C ARG A 453 -22.81 24.42 21.27
N ASP A 454 -22.74 24.57 22.59
CA ASP A 454 -22.64 25.87 23.27
C ASP A 454 -21.36 26.64 22.91
N ALA A 455 -20.30 25.91 22.54
CA ALA A 455 -19.04 26.50 22.08
C ALA A 455 -19.04 26.92 20.60
N GLY A 456 -20.16 26.76 19.89
CA GLY A 456 -20.35 27.25 18.52
C GLY A 456 -20.17 26.20 17.43
N ALA A 457 -20.27 24.90 17.73
CA ALA A 457 -20.43 23.90 16.69
C ALA A 457 -21.82 24.03 16.03
N ALA A 458 -21.88 24.08 14.70
CA ALA A 458 -23.15 24.19 13.97
C ALA A 458 -24.03 22.95 14.19
N GLY A 459 -23.42 21.77 14.23
CA GLY A 459 -24.08 20.52 14.59
C GLY A 459 -23.16 19.62 15.38
N VAL A 460 -23.75 18.83 16.28
CA VAL A 460 -23.02 17.87 17.11
C VAL A 460 -23.75 16.54 17.12
N GLY A 461 -23.02 15.45 16.89
CA GLY A 461 -23.57 14.10 16.87
C GLY A 461 -22.61 13.06 17.43
N MET A 462 -23.10 11.83 17.57
CA MET A 462 -22.32 10.68 18.01
C MET A 462 -22.19 9.65 16.89
N SER A 463 -20.97 9.12 16.69
CA SER A 463 -20.69 8.18 15.60
C SER A 463 -21.04 6.73 15.94
N SER A 464 -22.14 6.22 15.37
CA SER A 464 -22.74 4.90 15.69
C SER A 464 -22.78 4.60 17.20
N PHE A 465 -22.43 3.37 17.63
CA PHE A 465 -22.32 2.95 19.03
C PHE A 465 -21.00 3.36 19.71
N GLY A 466 -20.07 3.94 18.95
CA GLY A 466 -18.79 4.36 19.51
C GLY A 466 -18.93 5.69 20.24
N PRO A 467 -18.25 5.89 21.38
CA PRO A 467 -18.41 7.09 22.18
C PRO A 467 -17.80 8.37 21.58
N VAL A 468 -17.37 8.34 20.31
CA VAL A 468 -16.89 9.55 19.65
C VAL A 468 -18.04 10.50 19.41
N VAL A 469 -17.93 11.66 20.03
CA VAL A 469 -18.77 12.82 19.74
C VAL A 469 -18.03 13.67 18.71
N TYR A 470 -18.74 14.14 17.69
CA TYR A 470 -18.17 15.01 16.67
C TYR A 470 -18.99 16.29 16.53
N GLY A 471 -18.29 17.41 16.32
CA GLY A 471 -18.88 18.70 15.99
C GLY A 471 -18.44 19.15 14.60
N VAL A 472 -19.35 19.74 13.83
CA VAL A 472 -19.07 20.35 12.52
C VAL A 472 -19.08 21.87 12.64
N CYS A 473 -18.08 22.53 12.05
CA CYS A 473 -17.89 23.98 12.13
C CYS A 473 -17.00 24.50 10.99
N ASP A 474 -17.12 25.75 10.59
CA ASP A 474 -16.17 26.45 9.72
C ASP A 474 -15.17 27.31 10.51
N SER A 475 -15.50 27.61 11.77
CA SER A 475 -14.83 28.52 12.68
C SER A 475 -14.89 27.98 14.12
N ASN A 476 -14.35 28.71 15.10
CA ASN A 476 -14.44 28.38 16.53
C ASN A 476 -13.86 27.02 16.96
N THR A 477 -13.06 26.36 16.11
CA THR A 477 -12.48 25.03 16.39
C THR A 477 -11.77 24.97 17.76
N SER A 478 -10.99 25.99 18.12
CA SER A 478 -10.30 26.07 19.41
C SER A 478 -11.26 26.11 20.61
N ALA A 479 -12.39 26.81 20.50
CA ALA A 479 -13.38 26.89 21.56
C ALA A 479 -14.09 25.54 21.76
N ILE A 480 -14.48 24.91 20.66
CA ILE A 480 -15.13 23.58 20.64
C ILE A 480 -14.18 22.50 21.21
N ILE A 481 -12.92 22.52 20.81
CA ILE A 481 -11.87 21.63 21.37
C ILE A 481 -11.75 21.83 22.87
N SER A 482 -11.64 23.10 23.31
CA SER A 482 -11.46 23.42 24.72
C SER A 482 -12.68 23.03 25.57
N SER A 483 -13.90 23.21 25.05
CA SER A 483 -15.12 22.85 25.76
C SER A 483 -15.26 21.34 25.93
N ALA A 484 -15.04 20.58 24.86
CA ALA A 484 -15.04 19.11 24.90
C ALA A 484 -13.97 18.57 25.85
N GLN A 485 -12.73 19.07 25.74
CA GLN A 485 -11.61 18.64 26.58
C GLN A 485 -11.88 18.93 28.06
N ARG A 486 -12.52 20.07 28.38
CA ARG A 486 -12.90 20.41 29.76
C ARG A 486 -13.85 19.37 30.34
N ILE A 487 -14.89 18.97 29.61
CA ILE A 487 -15.84 17.95 30.07
C ILE A 487 -15.15 16.59 30.24
N MET A 488 -14.34 16.18 29.26
CA MET A 488 -13.60 14.92 29.34
C MET A 488 -12.66 14.88 30.56
N ASN A 489 -11.95 15.98 30.85
CA ASN A 489 -11.04 16.09 32.00
C ASN A 489 -11.77 16.05 33.35
N GLN A 490 -13.04 16.47 33.42
CA GLN A 490 -13.86 16.36 34.64
C GLN A 490 -14.29 14.91 34.92
N TRP A 491 -14.11 14.02 33.95
CA TRP A 491 -14.51 12.62 34.06
C TRP A 491 -13.29 11.69 34.19
N LYS A 492 -12.62 11.37 33.08
CA LYS A 492 -11.47 10.45 33.04
C LYS A 492 -10.36 10.87 32.06
N GLY A 493 -10.49 12.04 31.44
CA GLY A 493 -9.66 12.45 30.33
C GLY A 493 -10.20 11.96 28.99
N GLY A 494 -9.37 12.11 27.98
CA GLY A 494 -9.70 11.85 26.58
C GLY A 494 -8.89 12.76 25.67
N LYS A 495 -9.04 12.56 24.37
CA LYS A 495 -8.35 13.35 23.35
C LYS A 495 -9.32 14.01 22.39
N THR A 496 -8.91 15.15 21.87
CA THR A 496 -9.60 15.85 20.80
C THR A 496 -8.78 15.79 19.51
N ILE A 497 -9.47 15.73 18.37
CA ILE A 497 -8.84 15.75 17.04
C ILE A 497 -9.63 16.74 16.18
N CYS A 498 -8.95 17.70 15.57
CA CYS A 498 -9.56 18.53 14.52
C CYS A 498 -9.11 18.02 13.17
N THR A 499 -10.05 17.73 12.28
CA THR A 499 -9.77 17.17 10.96
C THR A 499 -10.68 17.78 9.89
N LYS A 500 -10.47 17.39 8.63
CA LYS A 500 -11.27 17.76 7.47
C LYS A 500 -12.05 16.56 6.93
N GLY A 501 -13.10 16.86 6.20
CA GLY A 501 -13.76 15.87 5.36
C GLY A 501 -12.85 15.44 4.21
N ARG A 502 -12.80 14.14 3.93
CA ARG A 502 -11.96 13.59 2.86
C ARG A 502 -12.81 13.13 1.68
N ASN A 503 -12.67 13.81 0.55
CA ASN A 503 -13.40 13.56 -0.71
C ASN A 503 -12.69 12.56 -1.64
N ARG A 504 -11.86 11.66 -1.10
CA ARG A 504 -11.20 10.59 -1.86
C ARG A 504 -11.08 9.33 -0.99
N GLY A 505 -10.93 8.18 -1.63
CA GLY A 505 -10.69 6.91 -0.94
C GLY A 505 -9.29 6.80 -0.34
N ALA A 506 -8.88 5.56 -0.08
CA ALA A 506 -7.55 5.20 0.34
C ALA A 506 -6.53 5.43 -0.78
N ASP A 507 -5.31 5.80 -0.39
CA ASP A 507 -4.16 5.90 -1.29
C ASP A 507 -3.31 4.63 -1.12
N ILE A 508 -2.94 4.00 -2.24
CA ILE A 508 -2.06 2.82 -2.26
C ILE A 508 -0.88 3.16 -3.17
N MET A 509 0.32 3.16 -2.62
CA MET A 509 1.54 3.54 -3.31
C MET A 509 2.57 2.43 -3.19
N LYS A 510 3.23 2.10 -4.31
CA LYS A 510 4.41 1.24 -4.33
C LYS A 510 5.62 2.17 -4.35
N THR A 511 6.45 2.12 -3.31
CA THR A 511 7.62 2.99 -3.13
C THR A 511 8.91 2.20 -3.20
#